data_AF-A0A7J2N0U9-F1
#
_entry.id   AF-A0A7J2N0U9-F1
#
_cell.length_a   1.000
_cell.length_b   1.000
_cell.length_c   1.000
_cell.angle_alpha   90.00
_cell.angle_beta   90.00
_cell.angle_gamma   90.00
#
_symmetry.space_group_name_H-M   'P 1'
#
loop_
_entity.id
_entity.type
_entity.pdbx_description
1 polymer ?
#
loop_
_entity_poly.entity_id
_entity_poly.type
_entity_poly.pdbx_seq_one_letter_code
_entity_poly.pdbx_strand_id
1 'polypeptide(L)'
;MKLKFLELKDNYAKILFEDTAPYFVNAIRRTLIADIPKLAIETVTIYDNTSALFDEIIAHRLGMIPLPTRLDLLNFRKECACGGKGCPSCTVHY
;
A
#
# COMPACT_ATOMS: atom_id res chain seq x y z
N MET A 1 -18.67 -18.64 -12.16
CA MET A 1 -18.39 -17.24 -11.81
C MET A 1 -18.37 -16.40 -13.07
N LYS A 2 -19.40 -15.58 -13.27
CA LYS A 2 -19.46 -14.58 -14.34
C LYS A 2 -19.23 -13.21 -13.73
N LEU A 3 -18.47 -12.37 -14.43
CA LEU A 3 -18.10 -11.02 -14.03
C LEU A 3 -18.79 -10.03 -14.97
N LYS A 4 -19.52 -9.07 -14.43
CA LYS A 4 -20.06 -7.93 -15.19
C LYS A 4 -19.53 -6.63 -14.61
N PHE A 5 -18.84 -5.84 -15.42
CA PHE A 5 -18.40 -4.50 -15.07
C PHE A 5 -19.57 -3.54 -15.29
N LEU A 6 -20.06 -2.92 -14.21
CA LEU A 6 -21.15 -1.95 -14.27
C LEU A 6 -20.62 -0.54 -14.50
N GLU A 7 -19.55 -0.18 -13.77
CA GLU A 7 -18.89 1.12 -13.88
C GLU A 7 -17.38 0.93 -13.69
N LEU A 8 -16.59 1.60 -14.51
CA LEU A 8 -15.13 1.64 -14.39
C LEU A 8 -14.65 3.07 -14.60
N LYS A 9 -14.01 3.62 -13.57
CA LYS A 9 -13.37 4.95 -13.52
C LYS A 9 -11.96 4.77 -12.96
N ASP A 10 -11.14 5.80 -13.07
CA ASP A 10 -9.72 5.74 -12.67
C ASP A 10 -9.52 5.28 -11.21
N ASN A 11 -10.36 5.75 -10.29
CA ASN A 11 -10.26 5.48 -8.84
C ASN A 11 -11.41 4.62 -8.30
N TYR A 12 -12.29 4.10 -9.16
CA TYR A 12 -13.50 3.41 -8.72
C TYR A 12 -13.96 2.38 -9.75
N ALA A 13 -14.23 1.16 -9.29
CA ALA A 13 -14.83 0.10 -10.10
C ALA A 13 -16.04 -0.48 -9.38
N LYS A 14 -17.12 -0.72 -10.12
CA LYS A 14 -18.33 -1.41 -9.66
C LYS A 14 -18.51 -2.69 -10.46
N ILE A 15 -18.41 -3.82 -9.78
CA ILE A 15 -18.40 -5.16 -10.39
C ILE A 15 -19.54 -5.98 -9.79
N LEU A 16 -20.31 -6.66 -10.65
CA LEU A 16 -21.31 -7.64 -10.27
C LEU A 16 -20.76 -9.05 -10.51
N PHE A 17 -20.85 -9.88 -9.48
CA PHE A 17 -20.45 -11.28 -9.50
C PHE A 17 -21.69 -12.17 -9.56
N GLU A 18 -21.81 -13.00 -10.60
CA GLU A 18 -22.91 -13.96 -10.80
C GLU A 18 -22.34 -15.39 -10.78
N ASP A 19 -23.19 -16.38 -10.50
CA ASP A 19 -22.82 -17.82 -10.49
C ASP A 19 -21.58 -18.12 -9.64
N THR A 20 -21.53 -17.58 -8.41
CA THR A 20 -20.45 -17.81 -7.44
C THR A 20 -20.97 -17.85 -6.02
N ALA A 21 -20.21 -18.46 -5.12
CA ALA A 21 -20.58 -18.56 -3.73
C ALA A 21 -20.19 -17.28 -2.95
N PRO A 22 -21.00 -16.81 -1.98
CA PRO A 22 -20.73 -15.59 -1.22
C PRO A 22 -19.37 -15.57 -0.51
N TYR A 23 -18.90 -16.74 -0.03
CA TYR A 23 -17.61 -16.83 0.65
C TYR A 23 -16.44 -16.49 -0.29
N PHE A 24 -16.56 -16.81 -1.58
CA PHE A 24 -15.52 -16.54 -2.57
C PHE A 24 -15.41 -15.03 -2.84
N VAL A 25 -16.54 -14.34 -2.97
CA VAL A 25 -16.58 -12.88 -3.13
C VAL A 25 -16.05 -12.18 -1.89
N ASN A 26 -16.37 -12.68 -0.69
CA ASN A 26 -15.82 -12.12 0.54
C ASN A 26 -14.31 -12.35 0.66
N ALA A 27 -13.78 -13.48 0.17
CA ALA A 27 -12.34 -13.70 0.11
C ALA A 27 -11.65 -12.65 -0.76
N ILE A 28 -12.16 -12.39 -1.98
CA ILE A 28 -11.67 -11.33 -2.86
C ILE A 28 -11.69 -9.98 -2.14
N ARG A 29 -12.83 -9.61 -1.52
CA ARG A 29 -12.95 -8.36 -0.77
C ARG A 29 -11.89 -8.23 0.34
N ARG A 30 -11.59 -9.31 1.06
CA ARG A 30 -10.56 -9.32 2.12
C ARG A 30 -9.16 -9.11 1.54
N THR A 31 -8.83 -9.86 0.49
CA THR A 31 -7.53 -9.75 -0.20
C THR A 31 -7.32 -8.35 -0.75
N LEU A 32 -8.35 -7.72 -1.33
CA LEU A 32 -8.26 -6.34 -1.83
C LEU A 32 -7.97 -5.30 -0.72
N ILE A 33 -8.37 -5.56 0.53
CA ILE A 33 -8.17 -4.65 1.65
C ILE A 33 -6.80 -4.87 2.31
N ALA A 34 -6.40 -6.12 2.48
CA ALA A 34 -5.27 -6.49 3.33
C ALA A 34 -3.99 -6.84 2.57
N ASP A 35 -4.11 -7.50 1.41
CA ASP A 35 -2.98 -8.21 0.80
C ASP A 35 -2.42 -7.51 -0.46
N ILE A 36 -2.92 -6.32 -0.80
CA ILE A 36 -2.37 -5.52 -1.89
C ILE A 36 -1.09 -4.81 -1.41
N PRO A 37 0.07 -5.08 -2.01
CA PRO A 37 1.31 -4.41 -1.65
C PRO A 37 1.28 -2.95 -2.07
N LYS A 38 1.66 -2.08 -1.13
CA LYS A 38 1.73 -0.63 -1.30
C LYS A 38 2.93 -0.09 -0.56
N LEU A 39 3.57 0.93 -1.13
CA LEU A 39 4.66 1.67 -0.50
C LEU A 39 4.06 2.66 0.51
N ALA A 40 4.66 2.72 1.69
CA ALA A 40 4.32 3.66 2.75
C ALA A 40 5.60 4.08 3.49
N ILE A 41 5.56 5.23 4.15
CA ILE A 41 6.66 5.73 4.97
C ILE A 41 6.72 4.90 6.26
N GLU A 42 7.82 4.20 6.49
CA GLU A 42 8.03 3.36 7.68
C GLU A 42 8.97 4.03 8.71
N THR A 43 10.01 4.70 8.24
CA THR A 43 11.03 5.31 9.10
C THR A 43 11.16 6.79 8.78
N VAL A 44 11.07 7.63 9.81
CA VAL A 44 11.25 9.08 9.73
C VAL A 44 12.37 9.48 10.69
N THR A 45 13.37 10.18 10.18
CA THR A 45 14.45 10.75 10.99
C THR A 45 14.22 12.26 11.10
N ILE A 46 13.96 12.74 12.31
CA ILE A 46 13.76 14.16 12.59
C ILE A 46 15.06 14.69 13.21
N TYR A 47 15.59 15.76 12.64
CA TYR A 47 16.82 16.41 13.12
C TYR A 47 16.51 17.53 14.10
N ASP A 48 15.48 18.33 13.80
CA ASP A 48 15.00 19.42 14.64
C ASP A 48 13.51 19.63 14.37
N ASN A 49 12.73 19.84 15.43
CA ASN A 49 11.30 20.13 15.34
C ASN A 49 10.93 21.20 16.39
N THR A 50 10.68 22.41 15.89
CA THR A 50 10.21 23.55 16.69
C THR A 50 8.72 23.82 16.53
N SER A 51 7.99 22.89 15.89
CA SER A 51 6.56 23.02 15.68
C SER A 51 5.74 22.72 16.94
N ALA A 52 4.44 22.99 16.88
CA ALA A 52 3.51 22.69 17.98
C ALA A 52 3.14 21.20 18.11
N LEU A 53 3.51 20.36 17.13
CA LEU A 53 3.20 18.93 17.13
C LEU A 53 4.43 18.13 17.51
N PHE A 54 4.24 17.11 18.34
CA PHE A 54 5.29 16.15 18.68
C PHE A 54 5.72 15.33 17.46
N ASP A 55 6.97 14.91 17.47
CA ASP A 55 7.64 14.14 16.42
C ASP A 55 6.85 12.90 16.02
N GLU A 56 6.30 12.17 16.99
CA GLU A 56 5.55 10.94 16.78
C GLU A 56 4.24 11.21 16.03
N ILE A 57 3.59 12.36 16.30
CA ILE A 57 2.37 12.76 15.60
C ILE A 57 2.68 13.12 14.16
N ILE A 58 3.80 13.82 13.91
CA ILE A 58 4.24 14.15 12.56
C ILE A 58 4.58 12.86 11.80
N ALA A 59 5.40 11.99 12.37
CA ALA A 59 5.79 10.72 11.78
C ALA A 59 4.58 9.82 11.48
N HIS A 60 3.61 9.74 12.39
CA HIS A 60 2.38 8.98 12.18
C HIS A 60 1.54 9.53 11.01
N ARG A 61 1.42 10.87 10.91
CA ARG A 61 0.72 11.50 9.80
C ARG A 61 1.43 11.28 8.47
N LEU A 62 2.76 11.35 8.44
CA LEU A 62 3.58 11.03 7.26
C LEU A 62 3.35 9.57 6.81
N GLY A 63 3.28 8.62 7.74
CA GLY A 63 2.99 7.21 7.45
C GLY A 63 1.64 6.97 6.76
N MET A 64 0.67 7.87 6.92
CA MET A 64 -0.65 7.77 6.29
C MET A 64 -0.74 8.44 4.91
N ILE A 65 0.32 9.10 4.44
CA ILE A 65 0.31 9.73 3.11
C ILE A 65 0.40 8.63 2.03
N PRO A 66 -0.56 8.54 1.10
CA PRO A 66 -0.52 7.55 0.03
C PRO A 66 0.60 7.90 -0.96
N LEU A 67 1.46 6.93 -1.26
CA LEU A 67 2.57 7.09 -2.21
C LEU A 67 2.33 6.27 -3.49
N PRO A 68 2.72 6.80 -4.67
CA PRO A 68 2.66 6.03 -5.91
C PRO A 68 3.62 4.83 -5.81
N THR A 69 3.06 3.63 -5.92
CA THR A 69 3.83 2.39 -5.77
C THR A 69 4.14 1.81 -7.14
N ARG A 70 5.43 1.61 -7.43
CA ARG A 70 5.90 0.95 -8.67
C ARG A 70 6.45 -0.44 -8.34
N LEU A 71 5.58 -1.44 -8.36
CA LEU A 71 5.94 -2.83 -8.04
C LEU A 71 6.96 -3.44 -9.01
N ASP A 72 7.06 -2.90 -10.23
CA ASP A 72 8.02 -3.38 -11.24
C ASP A 72 9.49 -3.07 -10.88
N LEU A 73 9.71 -2.07 -10.03
CA LEU A 73 11.04 -1.56 -9.68
C LEU A 73 11.45 -1.91 -8.24
N LEU A 74 10.47 -2.21 -7.39
CA LEU A 74 10.64 -2.37 -5.96
C LEU A 74 10.37 -3.81 -5.54
N ASN A 75 11.31 -4.35 -4.76
CA ASN A 75 11.18 -5.64 -4.10
C ASN A 75 10.86 -5.44 -2.62
N PHE A 76 10.18 -6.42 -2.02
CA PHE A 76 10.01 -6.43 -0.57
C PHE A 76 11.37 -6.45 0.13
N ARG A 77 11.51 -5.64 1.19
CA ARG A 77 12.76 -5.51 1.94
C ARG A 77 13.28 -6.84 2.48
N LYS A 78 12.38 -7.77 2.85
CA LYS A 78 12.71 -9.11 3.36
C LYS A 78 13.29 -10.04 2.30
N GLU A 79 12.90 -9.86 1.04
CA GLU A 79 13.27 -10.72 -0.09
C GLU A 79 14.37 -10.09 -0.95
N CYS A 80 14.80 -8.88 -0.60
CA CYS A 80 15.81 -8.15 -1.36
C CYS A 80 17.21 -8.76 -1.15
N ALA A 81 17.99 -8.83 -2.23
CA ALA A 81 19.38 -9.29 -2.22
C ALA A 81 20.30 -8.50 -1.26
N CYS A 82 19.92 -7.27 -0.88
CA CYS A 82 20.68 -6.47 0.08
C CYS A 82 20.55 -6.95 1.55
N GLY A 83 19.77 -8.01 1.82
CA GLY A 83 19.59 -8.56 3.16
C GLY A 83 18.90 -7.60 4.13
N GLY A 84 18.03 -6.72 3.61
CA GLY A 84 17.27 -5.75 4.41
C GLY A 84 18.04 -4.51 4.86
N LYS A 85 19.29 -4.31 4.41
CA LYS A 85 20.09 -3.11 4.72
C LYS A 85 19.49 -1.81 4.18
N GLY A 86 18.65 -1.89 3.15
CA GLY A 86 18.09 -0.73 2.45
C GLY A 86 18.95 -0.39 1.24
N CYS A 87 18.40 -0.60 0.05
CA CYS A 87 19.01 -0.26 -1.22
C CYS A 87 17.96 0.39 -2.14
N PRO A 88 18.35 1.00 -3.26
CA PRO A 88 17.41 1.66 -4.18
C PRO A 88 16.31 0.73 -4.72
N SER A 89 16.54 -0.59 -4.72
CA SER A 89 15.57 -1.60 -5.17
C SER A 89 14.55 -2.02 -4.10
N CYS A 90 14.69 -1.61 -2.83
CA CYS A 90 13.75 -1.97 -1.77
C CYS A 90 13.36 -0.81 -0.84
N THR A 91 14.02 0.34 -0.96
CA THR A 91 13.78 1.51 -0.11
C THR A 91 13.91 2.77 -0.94
N VAL A 92 13.00 3.72 -0.72
CA VAL A 92 13.02 5.05 -1.31
C VAL A 92 13.30 6.03 -0.19
N HIS A 93 14.31 6.88 -0.38
CA HIS A 93 14.61 7.98 0.53
C HIS A 93 14.03 9.27 -0.08
N TYR A 94 13.32 10.03 0.75
CA TYR A 94 12.79 11.36 0.45
C TYR A 94 13.56 12.41 1.24
#